data_AF-A0A3B9HT30-F1
#
_entry.id   AF-A0A3B9HT30-F1
#
_cell.length_a   1.000
_cell.length_b   1.000
_cell.length_c   1.000
_cell.angle_alpha   90.00
_cell.angle_beta   90.00
_cell.angle_gamma   90.00
#
_symmetry.space_group_name_H-M   'P 1'
#
loop_
_entity.id
_entity.type
_entity.pdbx_description
1 polymer ?
#
loop_
_entity_poly.entity_id
_entity_poly.type
_entity_poly.pdbx_seq_one_letter_code
_entity_poly.pdbx_strand_id
1 'polypeptide(L)'
;DDPIRKTMMGVSFGIALSLVIMAGSELFTGNNMVMTAASLDGRVSWRDTSRIWLWSWFGNWAGSILVSLLFFWSGQADGATGVFAGTVSSAKMTAPLQHLFFQGFLCNILVCLAVLCGIKLKEETAKLIMIWWCLFAFITSGFEHSIANMTVLTIGLLAAPGANVTLAGYFYNLAVVGFGNLLGGALILGGGYWLAGRSNLKVADASAQS
;
A
#
# COMPACT_ATOMS: atom_id res chain seq x y z
N ASP A 1 -23.97 2.55 -4.82
CA ASP A 1 -22.84 1.70 -5.23
C ASP A 1 -23.08 1.15 -6.62
N ASP A 2 -22.23 1.48 -7.60
CA ASP A 2 -22.24 0.86 -8.92
C ASP A 2 -21.16 -0.25 -8.96
N PRO A 3 -21.54 -1.54 -9.05
CA PRO A 3 -20.60 -2.66 -9.11
C PRO A 3 -19.64 -2.60 -10.31
N ILE A 4 -20.10 -2.03 -11.43
CA ILE A 4 -19.29 -1.89 -12.64
C ILE A 4 -18.16 -0.89 -12.38
N ARG A 5 -18.48 0.25 -11.75
CA ARG A 5 -17.49 1.26 -11.39
C ARG A 5 -16.36 0.68 -10.52
N LYS A 6 -16.68 -0.07 -9.46
CA LYS A 6 -15.66 -0.66 -8.56
C LYS A 6 -14.74 -1.61 -9.30
N THR A 7 -15.32 -2.47 -10.14
CA THR A 7 -14.56 -3.40 -10.99
C THR A 7 -13.65 -2.65 -11.97
N MET A 8 -14.16 -1.63 -12.66
CA MET A 8 -13.37 -0.85 -13.62
C MET A 8 -12.21 -0.12 -12.94
N MET A 9 -12.44 0.45 -11.75
CA MET A 9 -11.36 1.04 -10.96
C MET A 9 -10.28 0.00 -10.63
N GLY A 10 -10.66 -1.21 -10.22
CA GLY A 10 -9.71 -2.28 -9.92
C GLY A 10 -8.90 -2.74 -11.12
N VAL A 11 -9.56 -2.97 -12.26
CA VAL A 11 -8.91 -3.38 -13.52
C VAL A 11 -7.89 -2.34 -13.98
N SER A 12 -8.17 -1.04 -13.79
CA SER A 12 -7.28 0.05 -14.19
C SER A 12 -6.17 0.36 -13.17
N PHE A 13 -6.24 -0.13 -11.94
CA PHE A 13 -5.32 0.28 -10.88
C PHE A 13 -3.93 -0.37 -10.96
N GLY A 14 -3.79 -1.47 -11.72
CA GLY A 14 -2.56 -2.28 -11.81
C GLY A 14 -1.27 -1.47 -12.11
N ILE A 15 -1.40 -0.32 -12.77
CA ILE A 15 -0.29 0.59 -13.06
C ILE A 15 0.44 1.09 -11.80
N ALA A 16 -0.26 1.27 -10.68
CA ALA A 16 0.29 1.91 -9.48
C ALA A 16 1.51 1.16 -8.93
N LEU A 17 1.37 -0.13 -8.63
CA LEU A 17 2.49 -0.94 -8.13
C LEU A 17 3.40 -1.41 -9.26
N SER A 18 2.90 -1.52 -10.49
CA SER A 18 3.73 -1.87 -11.65
C SER A 18 4.85 -0.86 -11.85
N LEU A 19 4.55 0.45 -11.81
CA LEU A 19 5.56 1.49 -11.91
C LEU A 19 6.58 1.42 -10.78
N VAL A 20 6.13 1.16 -9.55
CA VAL A 20 7.03 1.06 -8.39
C VAL A 20 8.04 -0.07 -8.57
N ILE A 21 7.57 -1.27 -8.94
CA ILE A 21 8.42 -2.45 -9.10
C ILE A 21 9.35 -2.30 -10.31
N MET A 22 8.82 -1.84 -11.46
CA MET A 22 9.62 -1.72 -12.68
C MET A 22 10.64 -0.59 -12.62
N ALA A 23 10.32 0.53 -11.95
CA ALA A 23 11.25 1.64 -11.77
C ALA A 23 12.24 1.42 -10.60
N GLY A 24 12.02 0.41 -9.76
CA GLY A 24 12.84 0.16 -8.57
C GLY A 24 12.72 1.25 -7.50
N SER A 25 11.54 1.85 -7.35
CA SER A 25 11.30 2.91 -6.35
C SER A 25 10.90 2.35 -4.99
N GLU A 26 11.10 3.14 -3.94
CA GLU A 26 10.77 2.77 -2.56
C GLU A 26 9.28 2.97 -2.24
N LEU A 27 8.65 1.94 -1.68
CA LEU A 27 7.25 1.97 -1.25
C LEU A 27 7.11 1.40 0.16
N PHE A 28 6.61 2.24 1.08
CA PHE A 28 6.41 1.89 2.49
C PHE A 28 5.69 0.56 2.70
N THR A 29 4.58 0.33 1.98
CA THR A 29 3.75 -0.87 2.13
C THR A 29 4.49 -2.15 1.77
N GLY A 30 5.32 -2.14 0.73
CA GLY A 30 6.20 -3.26 0.37
C GLY A 30 7.32 -3.47 1.38
N ASN A 31 7.87 -2.37 1.91
CA ASN A 31 8.94 -2.40 2.92
C ASN A 31 8.50 -3.02 4.25
N ASN A 32 7.19 -3.06 4.56
CA ASN A 32 6.69 -3.76 5.75
C ASN A 32 7.03 -5.26 5.72
N MET A 33 6.89 -5.94 4.58
CA MET A 33 7.27 -7.34 4.45
C MET A 33 8.79 -7.49 4.40
N VAL A 34 9.45 -6.77 3.48
CA VAL A 34 10.88 -6.97 3.17
C VAL A 34 11.74 -6.74 4.42
N MET A 35 11.53 -5.62 5.12
CA MET A 35 12.33 -5.27 6.29
C MET A 35 12.02 -6.16 7.50
N THR A 36 10.76 -6.61 7.65
CA THR A 36 10.40 -7.56 8.70
C THR A 36 11.10 -8.89 8.50
N ALA A 37 11.02 -9.47 7.30
CA ALA A 37 11.68 -10.74 7.00
C ALA A 37 13.20 -10.63 7.20
N ALA A 38 13.82 -9.53 6.75
CA ALA A 38 15.26 -9.32 6.90
C ALA A 38 15.69 -9.09 8.37
N SER A 39 14.85 -8.45 9.20
CA SER A 39 15.11 -8.29 10.64
C SER A 39 14.98 -9.59 11.41
N LEU A 40 13.96 -10.40 11.08
CA LEU A 40 13.76 -11.72 11.66
C LEU A 40 14.89 -12.68 11.30
N ASP A 41 15.47 -12.54 10.11
CA ASP A 41 16.66 -13.28 9.67
C ASP A 41 17.97 -12.73 10.24
N GLY A 42 17.92 -11.67 11.07
CA GLY A 42 19.10 -11.07 11.70
C GLY A 42 20.02 -10.29 10.73
N ARG A 43 19.58 -10.04 9.50
CA ARG A 43 20.37 -9.31 8.48
C ARG A 43 20.35 -7.80 8.68
N VAL A 44 19.31 -7.28 9.33
CA VAL A 44 19.12 -5.85 9.57
C VAL A 44 18.60 -5.63 10.98
N SER A 45 18.98 -4.52 11.61
CA SER A 45 18.48 -4.18 12.93
C SER A 45 17.03 -3.68 12.87
N TRP A 46 16.24 -3.92 13.92
CA TRP A 46 14.90 -3.33 14.03
C TRP A 46 14.91 -1.80 14.03
N ARG A 47 16.04 -1.19 14.46
CA ARG A 47 16.25 0.26 14.37
C ARG A 47 16.29 0.71 12.91
N ASP A 48 17.04 0.03 12.06
CA ASP A 48 17.13 0.39 10.64
C ASP A 48 15.83 0.09 9.90
N THR A 49 15.14 -1.00 10.25
CA THR A 49 13.78 -1.29 9.78
C THR A 49 12.81 -0.16 10.08
N SER A 50 12.77 0.32 11.33
CA SER A 50 11.92 1.45 11.70
C SER A 50 12.29 2.74 10.95
N ARG A 51 13.58 2.97 10.67
CA ARG A 51 14.05 4.12 9.88
C ARG A 51 13.59 4.03 8.44
N ILE A 52 13.72 2.87 7.80
CA ILE A 52 13.24 2.65 6.43
C ILE A 52 11.74 2.85 6.34
N TRP A 53 10.97 2.31 7.29
CA TRP A 53 9.53 2.53 7.34
C TRP A 53 9.18 4.01 7.46
N LEU A 54 9.82 4.75 8.37
CA LEU A 54 9.56 6.17 8.54
C LEU A 54 9.92 6.98 7.28
N TRP A 55 11.14 6.81 6.76
CA TRP A 55 11.61 7.60 5.61
C TRP A 55 10.86 7.29 4.32
N SER A 56 10.56 6.01 4.06
CA SER A 56 9.73 5.64 2.90
C SER A 56 8.31 6.19 3.02
N TRP A 57 7.71 6.15 4.21
CA TRP A 57 6.37 6.74 4.43
C TRP A 57 6.36 8.25 4.19
N PHE A 58 7.35 8.99 4.72
CA PHE A 58 7.45 10.43 4.49
C PHE A 58 7.75 10.79 3.03
N GLY A 59 8.62 10.03 2.36
CA GLY A 59 8.91 10.21 0.94
C GLY A 59 7.67 9.96 0.08
N ASN A 60 6.93 8.89 0.35
CA ASN A 60 5.66 8.61 -0.32
C ASN A 60 4.62 9.70 -0.04
N TRP A 61 4.52 10.19 1.19
CA TRP A 61 3.61 11.28 1.57
C TRP A 61 3.92 12.58 0.83
N ALA A 62 5.18 12.99 0.81
CA ALA A 62 5.63 14.17 0.07
C ALA A 62 5.37 14.04 -1.44
N GLY A 63 5.67 12.88 -2.02
CA GLY A 63 5.41 12.59 -3.43
C GLY A 63 3.90 12.63 -3.76
N SER A 64 3.06 12.03 -2.93
CA SER A 64 1.61 12.07 -3.09
C SER A 64 1.05 13.49 -3.02
N ILE A 65 1.52 14.33 -2.09
CA ILE A 65 1.12 15.74 -2.02
C ILE A 65 1.52 16.48 -3.29
N LEU A 66 2.76 16.30 -3.75
CA LEU A 66 3.26 16.94 -4.97
C LEU A 66 2.38 16.58 -6.18
N VAL A 67 2.09 15.28 -6.38
CA VAL A 67 1.24 14.81 -7.47
C VAL A 67 -0.19 15.37 -7.34
N SER A 68 -0.75 15.39 -6.12
CA SER A 68 -2.08 15.97 -5.87
C SER A 68 -2.15 17.46 -6.20
N LEU A 69 -1.11 18.24 -5.86
CA LEU A 69 -1.04 19.67 -6.18
C LEU A 69 -0.96 19.89 -7.70
N LEU A 70 -0.11 19.13 -8.40
CA LEU A 70 0.00 19.20 -9.85
C LEU A 70 -1.33 18.84 -10.54
N PHE A 71 -2.02 17.81 -10.04
CA PHE A 71 -3.33 17.40 -10.54
C PHE A 71 -4.42 18.44 -10.29
N PHE A 72 -4.38 19.11 -9.14
CA PHE A 72 -5.30 20.19 -8.82
C PHE A 72 -5.06 21.41 -9.73
N TRP A 73 -3.80 21.86 -9.86
CA TRP A 73 -3.45 23.00 -10.71
C TRP A 73 -3.60 22.74 -12.21
N SER A 74 -3.66 21.48 -12.64
CA SER A 74 -3.99 21.15 -14.03
C SER A 74 -5.49 21.32 -14.35
N GLY A 75 -6.33 21.71 -13.37
CA GLY A 75 -7.78 21.84 -13.53
C GLY A 75 -8.55 20.51 -13.56
N GLN A 76 -7.87 19.37 -13.42
CA GLN A 76 -8.50 18.05 -13.54
C GLN A 76 -9.41 17.72 -12.35
N ALA A 77 -9.27 18.48 -11.26
CA ALA A 77 -10.10 18.38 -10.08
C ALA A 77 -11.36 19.27 -10.11
N ASP A 78 -11.53 20.15 -11.10
CA ASP A 78 -12.62 21.16 -11.09
C ASP A 78 -14.01 20.57 -11.36
N GLY A 79 -14.07 19.38 -11.95
CA GLY A 79 -15.31 18.73 -12.38
C GLY A 79 -15.70 17.51 -11.54
N ALA A 80 -16.35 16.55 -12.20
CA ALA A 80 -16.84 15.31 -11.60
C ALA A 80 -15.76 14.52 -10.84
N THR A 81 -14.50 14.62 -11.25
CA THR A 81 -13.38 13.95 -10.59
C THR A 81 -13.10 14.52 -9.20
N GLY A 82 -13.13 15.85 -9.01
CA GLY A 82 -12.99 16.45 -7.68
C GLY A 82 -14.15 16.14 -6.75
N VAL A 83 -15.39 16.18 -7.29
CA VAL A 83 -16.60 15.78 -6.55
C VAL A 83 -16.49 14.32 -6.09
N PHE A 84 -16.02 13.44 -6.96
CA PHE A 84 -15.77 12.04 -6.61
C PHE A 84 -14.69 11.90 -5.53
N ALA A 85 -13.56 12.59 -5.68
CA ALA A 85 -12.49 12.58 -4.68
C ALA A 85 -12.99 13.07 -3.31
N GLY A 86 -13.79 14.13 -3.27
CA GLY A 86 -14.45 14.62 -2.05
C GLY A 86 -15.37 13.59 -1.41
N THR A 87 -16.20 12.92 -2.23
CA THR A 87 -17.14 11.88 -1.77
C THR A 87 -16.41 10.69 -1.17
N VAL A 88 -15.39 10.18 -1.87
CA VAL A 88 -14.55 9.07 -1.40
C VAL A 88 -13.78 9.47 -0.15
N SER A 89 -13.25 10.70 -0.11
CA SER A 89 -12.52 11.21 1.04
C SER A 89 -13.39 11.32 2.27
N SER A 90 -14.60 11.87 2.14
CA SER A 90 -15.57 11.92 3.24
C SER A 90 -15.84 10.53 3.79
N ALA A 91 -16.13 9.55 2.93
CA ALA A 91 -16.43 8.18 3.36
C ALA A 91 -15.24 7.54 4.11
N LYS A 92 -14.01 7.75 3.63
CA LYS A 92 -12.78 7.20 4.22
C LYS A 92 -12.39 7.87 5.54
N MET A 93 -12.59 9.19 5.63
CA MET A 93 -12.22 9.99 6.80
C MET A 93 -13.18 9.81 7.98
N THR A 94 -14.43 9.40 7.73
CA THR A 94 -15.45 9.15 8.77
C THR A 94 -15.72 7.66 9.02
N ALA A 95 -15.00 6.76 8.34
CA ALA A 95 -15.20 5.33 8.50
C ALA A 95 -14.83 4.85 9.91
N PRO A 96 -15.55 3.85 10.47
CA PRO A 96 -15.21 3.26 11.76
C PRO A 96 -13.78 2.70 11.80
N LEU A 97 -13.10 2.90 12.93
CA LEU A 97 -11.70 2.50 13.12
C LEU A 97 -11.46 1.03 12.77
N GLN A 98 -12.35 0.15 13.22
CA GLN A 98 -12.26 -1.28 12.96
C GLN A 98 -12.28 -1.61 11.47
N HIS A 99 -13.12 -0.92 10.70
CA HIS A 99 -13.23 -1.16 9.26
C HIS A 99 -11.94 -0.76 8.56
N LEU A 100 -11.46 0.47 8.81
CA LEU A 100 -10.22 0.97 8.22
C LEU A 100 -9.02 0.09 8.57
N PHE A 101 -8.93 -0.36 9.82
CA PHE A 101 -7.82 -1.20 10.27
C PHE A 101 -7.79 -2.54 9.53
N PHE A 102 -8.90 -3.28 9.50
CA PHE A 102 -8.92 -4.61 8.86
C PHE A 102 -8.87 -4.53 7.33
N GLN A 103 -9.48 -3.50 6.73
CA GLN A 103 -9.31 -3.23 5.30
C GLN A 103 -7.85 -2.91 4.96
N GLY A 104 -7.16 -2.16 5.82
CA GLY A 104 -5.72 -1.90 5.71
C GLY A 104 -4.89 -3.17 5.85
N PHE A 105 -5.21 -3.99 6.84
CA PHE A 105 -4.53 -5.27 7.07
C PHE A 105 -4.62 -6.19 5.86
N LEU A 106 -5.82 -6.40 5.33
CA LEU A 106 -6.06 -7.25 4.16
C LEU A 106 -5.45 -6.68 2.88
N CYS A 107 -5.47 -5.36 2.70
CA CYS A 107 -4.81 -4.70 1.57
C CYS A 107 -3.33 -5.08 1.49
N ASN A 108 -2.62 -4.92 2.60
CA ASN A 108 -1.17 -5.05 2.54
C ASN A 108 -0.69 -6.51 2.47
N ILE A 109 -1.54 -7.49 2.78
CA ILE A 109 -1.29 -8.89 2.43
C ILE A 109 -1.14 -9.04 0.92
N LEU A 110 -2.09 -8.48 0.15
CA LEU A 110 -2.09 -8.57 -1.31
C LEU A 110 -0.95 -7.75 -1.94
N VAL A 111 -0.68 -6.54 -1.42
CA VAL A 111 0.42 -5.70 -1.91
C VAL A 111 1.78 -6.37 -1.65
N CYS A 112 2.02 -6.88 -0.44
CA CYS A 112 3.26 -7.58 -0.13
C CYS A 112 3.41 -8.89 -0.93
N LEU A 113 2.31 -9.61 -1.21
CA LEU A 113 2.34 -10.77 -2.09
C LEU A 113 2.75 -10.37 -3.52
N ALA A 114 2.22 -9.27 -4.05
CA ALA A 114 2.63 -8.75 -5.35
C ALA A 114 4.13 -8.35 -5.38
N VAL A 115 4.62 -7.71 -4.32
CA VAL A 115 6.06 -7.39 -4.16
C VAL A 115 6.91 -8.66 -4.12
N LEU A 116 6.48 -9.67 -3.36
CA LEU A 116 7.17 -10.97 -3.29
C LEU A 116 7.22 -11.66 -4.65
N CYS A 117 6.12 -11.64 -5.40
CA CYS A 117 6.10 -12.13 -6.78
C CYS A 117 7.03 -11.32 -7.68
N GLY A 118 7.10 -9.99 -7.50
CA GLY A 118 8.06 -9.12 -8.17
C GLY A 118 9.52 -9.50 -7.95
N ILE A 119 9.86 -9.94 -6.73
CA ILE A 119 11.21 -10.43 -6.36
C ILE A 119 11.47 -11.85 -6.90
N LYS A 120 10.46 -12.74 -6.81
CA LYS A 120 10.62 -14.17 -7.10
C LYS A 120 10.58 -14.50 -8.59
N LEU A 121 9.74 -13.81 -9.36
CA LEU A 121 9.52 -14.12 -10.78
C LEU A 121 10.64 -13.53 -11.63
N LYS A 122 11.05 -14.27 -12.67
CA LYS A 122 12.13 -13.85 -13.57
C LYS A 122 11.63 -13.06 -14.78
N GLU A 123 10.40 -13.32 -15.21
CA GLU A 123 9.78 -12.69 -16.38
C GLU A 123 9.00 -11.44 -15.99
N GLU A 124 9.30 -10.30 -16.61
CA GLU A 124 8.63 -9.01 -16.31
C GLU A 124 7.12 -9.06 -16.57
N THR A 125 6.70 -9.72 -17.67
CA THR A 125 5.29 -9.93 -17.98
C THR A 125 4.57 -10.69 -16.85
N ALA A 126 5.21 -11.71 -16.28
CA ALA A 126 4.62 -12.47 -15.17
C ALA A 126 4.50 -11.63 -13.90
N LYS A 127 5.48 -10.76 -13.62
CA LYS A 127 5.41 -9.80 -12.50
C LYS A 127 4.24 -8.84 -12.67
N LEU A 128 4.08 -8.25 -13.86
CA LEU A 128 2.98 -7.33 -14.16
C LEU A 128 1.61 -8.00 -14.02
N ILE A 129 1.47 -9.26 -14.46
CA ILE A 129 0.23 -10.03 -14.29
C ILE A 129 -0.09 -10.25 -12.81
N MET A 130 0.90 -10.65 -11.99
CA MET A 130 0.67 -10.86 -10.56
C MET A 130 0.34 -9.57 -9.82
N ILE A 131 1.03 -8.47 -10.15
CA ILE A 131 0.71 -7.14 -9.63
C ILE A 131 -0.72 -6.77 -9.99
N TRP A 132 -1.12 -6.96 -11.25
CA TRP A 132 -2.47 -6.67 -11.71
C TRP A 132 -3.52 -7.48 -10.94
N TRP A 133 -3.33 -8.79 -10.78
CA TRP A 133 -4.27 -9.64 -10.02
C TRP A 133 -4.46 -9.19 -8.57
N CYS A 134 -3.36 -8.91 -7.87
CA CYS A 134 -3.41 -8.47 -6.48
C CYS A 134 -4.08 -7.10 -6.33
N LEU A 135 -3.77 -6.15 -7.22
CA LEU A 135 -4.35 -4.80 -7.21
C LEU A 135 -5.83 -4.81 -7.59
N PHE A 136 -6.20 -5.61 -8.60
CA PHE A 136 -7.58 -5.82 -8.99
C PHE A 136 -8.42 -6.32 -7.81
N ALA A 137 -7.92 -7.34 -7.10
CA ALA A 137 -8.59 -7.91 -5.95
C ALA A 137 -8.81 -6.86 -4.84
N PHE A 138 -7.75 -6.20 -4.36
CA PHE A 138 -7.90 -5.32 -3.20
C PHE A 138 -8.73 -4.07 -3.50
N ILE A 139 -8.62 -3.50 -4.71
CA ILE A 139 -9.40 -2.31 -5.08
C ILE A 139 -10.88 -2.67 -5.23
N THR A 140 -11.18 -3.76 -5.94
CA THR A 140 -12.57 -4.18 -6.17
C THR A 140 -13.26 -4.59 -4.87
N SER A 141 -12.52 -5.23 -3.95
CA SER A 141 -13.00 -5.56 -2.60
C SER A 141 -13.11 -4.35 -1.66
N GLY A 142 -12.60 -3.17 -2.05
CA GLY A 142 -12.67 -1.96 -1.23
C GLY A 142 -11.76 -1.99 -0.01
N PHE A 143 -10.57 -2.60 -0.14
CA PHE A 143 -9.55 -2.54 0.89
C PHE A 143 -8.81 -1.18 0.89
N GLU A 144 -8.13 -0.88 1.99
CA GLU A 144 -7.56 0.45 2.23
C GLU A 144 -6.03 0.44 2.09
N HIS A 145 -5.49 1.29 1.22
CA HIS A 145 -4.05 1.41 1.01
C HIS A 145 -3.58 2.80 1.42
N SER A 146 -2.78 2.88 2.48
CA SER A 146 -2.34 4.15 3.09
C SER A 146 -1.72 5.11 2.07
N ILE A 147 -0.81 4.63 1.22
CA ILE A 147 -0.13 5.47 0.22
C ILE A 147 -1.08 5.92 -0.90
N ALA A 148 -2.05 5.09 -1.29
CA ALA A 148 -3.04 5.50 -2.29
C ALA A 148 -4.02 6.54 -1.72
N ASN A 149 -4.36 6.38 -0.44
CA ASN A 149 -5.19 7.33 0.29
C ASN A 149 -4.51 8.70 0.40
N MET A 150 -3.17 8.79 0.55
CA MET A 150 -2.47 10.07 0.60
C MET A 150 -2.84 10.96 -0.60
N THR A 151 -2.88 10.43 -1.82
CA THR A 151 -3.23 11.21 -3.02
C THR A 151 -4.72 11.55 -3.06
N VAL A 152 -5.61 10.56 -2.87
CA VAL A 152 -7.07 10.76 -2.96
C VAL A 152 -7.56 11.73 -1.89
N LEU A 153 -7.10 11.59 -0.66
CA LEU A 153 -7.52 12.43 0.45
C LEU A 153 -6.96 13.85 0.32
N THR A 154 -5.75 14.02 -0.23
CA THR A 154 -5.20 15.35 -0.51
C THR A 154 -6.01 16.06 -1.59
N ILE A 155 -6.38 15.36 -2.68
CA ILE A 155 -7.27 15.92 -3.70
C ILE A 155 -8.63 16.27 -3.10
N GLY A 156 -9.18 15.43 -2.21
CA GLY A 156 -10.43 15.73 -1.51
C GLY A 156 -10.35 17.02 -0.68
N LEU A 157 -9.26 17.23 0.07
CA LEU A 157 -9.03 18.45 0.84
C LEU A 157 -8.91 19.70 -0.05
N LEU A 158 -8.28 19.58 -1.21
CA LEU A 158 -8.06 20.70 -2.13
C LEU A 158 -9.32 21.06 -2.93
N ALA A 159 -10.02 20.05 -3.46
CA ALA A 159 -11.09 20.24 -4.44
C ALA A 159 -12.50 20.28 -3.83
N ALA A 160 -12.70 19.66 -2.67
CA ALA A 160 -14.01 19.55 -2.03
C ALA A 160 -13.91 19.53 -0.49
N PRO A 161 -13.30 20.56 0.13
CA PRO A 161 -13.30 20.67 1.58
C PRO A 161 -14.72 20.77 2.13
N GLY A 162 -14.98 20.18 3.29
CA GLY A 162 -16.31 20.18 3.90
C GLY A 162 -16.30 19.59 5.30
N ALA A 163 -17.47 19.52 5.95
CA ALA A 163 -17.59 19.11 7.35
C ALA A 163 -16.92 17.75 7.65
N ASN A 164 -16.95 16.82 6.69
CA ASN A 164 -16.38 15.47 6.82
C ASN A 164 -15.02 15.29 6.13
N VAL A 165 -14.57 16.28 5.36
CA VAL A 165 -13.28 16.24 4.65
C VAL A 165 -12.34 17.24 5.32
N THR A 166 -11.66 16.77 6.36
CA THR A 166 -10.89 17.60 7.29
C THR A 166 -9.46 17.09 7.44
N LEU A 167 -8.53 17.96 7.86
CA LEU A 167 -7.16 17.54 8.19
C LEU A 167 -7.14 16.49 9.32
N ALA A 168 -8.04 16.60 10.30
CA ALA A 168 -8.17 15.61 11.36
C ALA A 168 -8.57 14.24 10.79
N GLY A 169 -9.59 14.20 9.91
CA GLY A 169 -10.02 12.98 9.22
C GLY A 169 -8.94 12.39 8.32
N TYR A 170 -8.15 13.24 7.65
CA TYR A 170 -7.00 12.85 6.84
C TYR A 170 -5.97 12.08 7.66
N PHE A 171 -5.48 12.65 8.76
CA PHE A 171 -4.47 12.00 9.59
C PHE A 171 -5.04 10.80 10.35
N TYR A 172 -6.30 10.84 10.76
CA TYR A 172 -7.00 9.69 11.34
C TYR A 172 -6.99 8.50 10.37
N ASN A 173 -7.42 8.70 9.12
CA ASN A 173 -7.43 7.64 8.12
C ASN A 173 -6.01 7.10 7.85
N LEU A 174 -5.05 7.99 7.60
CA LEU A 174 -3.67 7.57 7.29
C LEU A 174 -3.03 6.81 8.44
N ALA A 175 -3.26 7.21 9.69
CA ALA A 175 -2.74 6.52 10.86
C ALA A 175 -3.34 5.11 11.00
N VAL A 176 -4.67 4.98 10.95
CA VAL A 176 -5.36 3.70 11.13
C VAL A 176 -5.05 2.73 10.00
N VAL A 177 -5.16 3.20 8.74
CA VAL A 177 -4.87 2.38 7.56
C VAL A 177 -3.38 2.06 7.47
N GLY A 178 -2.50 3.02 7.77
CA GLY A 178 -1.06 2.82 7.79
C GLY A 178 -0.64 1.76 8.81
N PHE A 179 -1.24 1.77 10.00
CA PHE A 179 -0.99 0.75 11.02
C PHE A 179 -1.54 -0.62 10.61
N GLY A 180 -2.75 -0.67 10.05
CA GLY A 180 -3.32 -1.89 9.48
C GLY A 180 -2.42 -2.48 8.39
N ASN A 181 -1.98 -1.66 7.43
CA ASN A 181 -1.05 -2.06 6.39
C ASN A 181 0.26 -2.61 6.98
N LEU A 182 0.86 -1.90 7.94
CA LEU A 182 2.11 -2.32 8.57
C LEU A 182 1.99 -3.72 9.16
N LEU A 183 0.95 -3.98 9.96
CA LEU A 183 0.75 -5.29 10.57
C LEU A 183 0.42 -6.38 9.55
N GLY A 184 -0.40 -6.08 8.53
CA GLY A 184 -0.74 -7.05 7.49
C GLY A 184 0.48 -7.53 6.71
N GLY A 185 1.36 -6.59 6.31
CA GLY A 185 2.59 -6.92 5.60
C GLY A 185 3.65 -7.58 6.49
N ALA A 186 3.84 -7.06 7.70
CA ALA A 186 4.87 -7.56 8.62
C ALA A 186 4.52 -8.95 9.18
N LEU A 187 3.29 -9.17 9.67
CA LEU A 187 2.95 -10.41 10.37
C LEU A 187 2.71 -11.57 9.42
N ILE A 188 1.91 -11.37 8.36
CA ILE A 188 1.50 -12.47 7.49
C ILE A 188 2.57 -12.78 6.45
N LEU A 189 3.02 -11.77 5.69
CA LEU A 189 4.00 -12.02 4.64
C LEU A 189 5.41 -12.06 5.23
N GLY A 190 5.84 -11.03 5.96
CA GLY A 190 7.19 -10.98 6.54
C GLY A 190 7.45 -12.14 7.51
N GLY A 191 6.65 -12.22 8.59
CA GLY A 191 6.77 -13.24 9.62
C GLY A 191 6.36 -14.63 9.15
N GLY A 192 5.21 -14.75 8.46
CA GLY A 192 4.70 -16.04 7.99
C GLY A 192 5.61 -16.73 6.97
N TYR A 193 6.12 -16.01 5.96
CA TYR A 193 7.06 -16.61 5.00
C TYR A 193 8.42 -16.90 5.62
N TRP A 194 8.90 -16.06 6.55
CA TRP A 194 10.12 -16.36 7.29
C TRP A 194 10.00 -17.65 8.10
N LEU A 195 8.88 -17.83 8.83
CA LEU A 195 8.61 -19.06 9.59
C LEU A 195 8.55 -20.29 8.67
N ALA A 196 7.85 -20.18 7.54
CA ALA A 196 7.73 -21.27 6.58
C ALA A 196 9.07 -21.63 5.91
N GLY A 197 9.94 -20.65 5.64
CA GLY A 197 11.25 -20.84 5.02
C GLY A 197 12.34 -21.34 5.97
N ARG A 198 12.15 -21.24 7.28
CA ARG A 198 13.16 -21.57 8.30
C ARG A 198 13.59 -23.04 8.31
N SER A 199 12.72 -23.97 7.89
CA SER A 199 13.08 -25.39 7.73
C SER A 199 14.12 -25.61 6.63
N ASN A 200 14.03 -24.87 5.53
CA ASN A 200 14.95 -24.98 4.40
C ASN A 200 16.34 -24.38 4.71
N LEU A 201 16.39 -23.30 5.52
CA LEU A 201 17.65 -22.69 5.97
C LEU A 201 18.46 -23.64 6.86
N LYS A 202 17.80 -24.32 7.81
CA LYS A 202 18.47 -25.29 8.69
C LYS A 202 19.08 -26.48 7.93
N VAL A 203 18.44 -26.93 6.85
CA VAL A 203 18.94 -28.02 6.00
C VAL A 203 20.15 -27.55 5.18
N ALA A 204 20.10 -26.33 4.63
CA ALA A 204 21.22 -25.74 3.89
C ALA A 204 22.46 -25.55 4.78
N ASP A 205 22.30 -25.01 5.99
CA ASP A 205 23.40 -24.83 6.94
C ASP A 205 24.02 -26.17 7.37
N ALA A 206 23.20 -27.20 7.57
CA ALA A 206 23.69 -28.54 7.90
C ALA A 206 24.47 -29.19 6.74
N SER A 207 24.03 -28.97 5.48
CA SER A 207 24.73 -29.47 4.29
C SER A 207 26.02 -28.72 3.96
N ALA A 208 26.15 -27.46 4.38
CA ALA A 208 27.36 -26.67 4.20
C ALA A 208 28.45 -26.99 5.24
N GLN A 209 28.09 -27.73 6.31
CA GLN A 209 28.98 -28.16 7.38
C GLN A 209 29.38 -29.64 7.28
N SER A 210 28.90 -30.37 6.26
CA SER A 210 29.26 -31.75 5.93
C SER A 210 30.18 -31.82 4.71
#